data_AF-A0A950S558-F1
#
_entry.id   AF-A0A950S558-F1
#
_cell.length_a   1.000
_cell.length_b   1.000
_cell.length_c   1.000
_cell.angle_alpha   90.00
_cell.angle_beta   90.00
_cell.angle_gamma   90.00
#
_symmetry.space_group_name_H-M   'P 1'
#
loop_
_entity.id
_entity.type
_entity.pdbx_description
1 polymer ?
#
loop_
_entity_poly.entity_id
_entity_poly.type
_entity_poly.pdbx_seq_one_letter_code
_entity_poly.pdbx_strand_id
1 'polypeptide(L)'
;MLETDEIDRIRHIFLHPRPHVSISQAMALLGWTRLEMSDAIEAGEVELWTTPVGKWFPRTEMMAKALEIWPLHVIEEALGAEADGILPQAIRTAELRVRLPRHHIDMLEYRADQQETTVSGVLARELDGIASAHIEELSSALPGFAEAMAWPG
;
A
#
# COMPACT_ATOMS: atom_id res chain seq x y z
N MET A 1 -11.43 -13.68 -3.13
CA MET A 1 -10.28 -14.59 -3.31
C MET A 1 -9.40 -13.97 -4.36
N LEU A 2 -8.16 -13.62 -3.99
CA LEU A 2 -7.17 -13.07 -4.91
C LEU A 2 -6.80 -14.12 -5.95
N GLU A 3 -6.50 -13.68 -7.17
CA GLU A 3 -5.97 -14.59 -8.18
C GLU A 3 -4.56 -15.05 -7.79
N THR A 4 -4.20 -16.30 -8.10
CA THR A 4 -2.89 -16.86 -7.73
C THR A 4 -1.73 -16.01 -8.25
N ASP A 5 -1.89 -15.42 -9.45
CA ASP A 5 -0.89 -14.53 -10.03
C ASP A 5 -0.71 -13.22 -9.23
N GLU A 6 -1.78 -12.64 -8.68
CA GLU A 6 -1.70 -11.46 -7.82
C GLU A 6 -0.99 -11.78 -6.51
N ILE A 7 -1.32 -12.93 -5.90
CA ILE A 7 -0.67 -13.41 -4.67
C ILE A 7 0.84 -13.58 -4.92
N ASP A 8 1.23 -14.22 -6.02
CA ASP A 8 2.63 -14.45 -6.36
C ASP A 8 3.38 -13.12 -6.60
N ARG A 9 2.75 -12.14 -7.26
CA ARG A 9 3.31 -10.80 -7.46
C ARG A 9 3.52 -10.06 -6.14
N ILE A 10 2.51 -10.01 -5.27
CA ILE A 10 2.61 -9.37 -3.94
C ILE A 10 3.72 -10.05 -3.13
N ARG A 11 3.69 -11.38 -3.02
CA ARG A 11 4.71 -12.13 -2.30
C ARG A 11 6.11 -11.88 -2.87
N HIS A 12 6.27 -11.75 -4.18
CA HIS A 12 7.55 -11.42 -4.78
C HIS A 12 8.04 -10.02 -4.41
N ILE A 13 7.18 -9.00 -4.43
CA ILE A 13 7.57 -7.63 -4.05
C ILE A 13 8.04 -7.60 -2.58
N PHE A 14 7.32 -8.29 -1.71
CA PHE A 14 7.47 -8.17 -0.25
C PHE A 14 8.40 -9.20 0.39
N LEU A 15 8.57 -10.39 -0.17
CA LEU A 15 9.42 -11.43 0.42
C LEU A 15 10.78 -11.55 -0.27
N HIS A 16 10.95 -10.97 -1.46
CA HIS A 16 12.21 -11.13 -2.18
C HIS A 16 13.34 -10.32 -1.51
N PRO A 17 14.51 -10.93 -1.24
CA PRO A 17 15.57 -10.32 -0.45
C PRO A 17 16.41 -9.30 -1.22
N ARG A 18 16.22 -9.18 -2.54
CA ARG A 18 17.02 -8.24 -3.34
C ARG A 18 16.58 -6.80 -3.06
N PRO A 19 17.52 -5.87 -2.86
CA PRO A 19 17.19 -4.48 -2.54
C PRO A 19 16.59 -3.70 -3.73
N HIS A 20 16.69 -4.24 -4.94
CA HIS A 20 16.19 -3.62 -6.16
C HIS A 20 15.96 -4.63 -7.28
N VAL A 21 15.17 -4.24 -8.27
CA VAL A 21 14.92 -4.99 -9.51
C VAL A 21 15.14 -4.11 -10.74
N SER A 22 15.19 -4.74 -11.91
CA SER A 22 15.18 -4.02 -13.18
C SER A 22 13.79 -3.40 -13.46
N ILE A 23 13.74 -2.34 -14.27
CA ILE A 23 12.47 -1.68 -14.65
C ILE A 23 11.48 -2.68 -15.28
N SER A 24 11.95 -3.58 -16.13
CA SER A 24 11.09 -4.59 -16.75
C SER A 24 10.51 -5.59 -15.74
N GLN A 25 11.27 -5.96 -14.71
CA GLN A 25 10.77 -6.78 -13.62
C GLN A 25 9.76 -6.02 -12.76
N ALA A 26 10.03 -4.76 -12.42
CA ALA A 26 9.09 -3.92 -11.68
C ALA A 26 7.75 -3.79 -12.40
N MET A 27 7.77 -3.53 -13.72
CA MET A 27 6.57 -3.51 -14.55
C MET A 27 5.77 -4.80 -14.46
N ALA A 28 6.42 -5.96 -14.61
CA ALA A 28 5.75 -7.26 -14.54
C ALA A 28 5.12 -7.50 -13.15
N LEU A 29 5.82 -7.11 -12.08
CA LEU A 29 5.35 -7.29 -10.70
C LEU A 29 4.22 -6.33 -10.33
N LEU A 30 4.25 -5.09 -10.82
CA LEU A 30 3.18 -4.11 -10.59
C LEU A 30 2.00 -4.29 -11.56
N GLY A 31 2.15 -5.11 -12.60
CA GLY A 31 1.17 -5.23 -13.68
C GLY A 31 1.10 -3.99 -14.57
N TRP A 32 2.13 -3.13 -14.53
CA TRP A 32 2.19 -1.91 -15.32
C TRP A 32 2.69 -2.15 -16.73
N THR A 33 2.08 -1.46 -17.68
CA THR A 33 2.56 -1.32 -19.04
C THR A 33 3.81 -0.44 -19.10
N ARG A 34 4.51 -0.47 -20.25
CA ARG A 34 5.68 0.40 -20.46
C ARG A 34 5.29 1.88 -20.40
N LEU A 35 4.08 2.21 -20.86
CA LEU A 35 3.61 3.59 -20.89
C LEU A 35 3.41 4.11 -19.47
N GLU A 36 2.64 3.39 -18.64
CA GLU A 36 2.43 3.75 -17.23
C GLU A 36 3.74 3.90 -16.46
N MET A 37 4.69 2.98 -16.66
CA MET A 37 6.01 3.07 -16.04
C MET A 37 6.81 4.30 -16.51
N SER A 38 6.77 4.61 -17.81
CA SER A 38 7.45 5.79 -18.36
C SER A 38 6.84 7.07 -17.81
N ASP A 39 5.51 7.16 -17.81
CA ASP A 39 4.77 8.32 -17.36
C ASP A 39 5.02 8.56 -15.86
N ALA A 40 5.00 7.53 -15.03
CA ALA A 40 5.30 7.63 -13.61
C ALA A 40 6.75 8.08 -13.33
N ILE A 41 7.71 7.61 -14.12
CA ILE A 41 9.12 8.08 -14.04
C ILE A 41 9.24 9.54 -14.47
N GLU A 42 8.58 9.94 -15.55
CA GLU A 42 8.62 11.31 -16.07
C GLU A 42 7.92 12.32 -15.15
N ALA A 43 6.82 11.91 -14.52
CA ALA A 43 6.10 12.69 -13.53
C ALA A 43 6.86 12.79 -12.18
N GLY A 44 7.90 11.99 -11.98
CA GLY A 44 8.64 11.91 -10.72
C GLY A 44 7.87 11.19 -9.61
N GLU A 45 6.83 10.44 -9.97
CA GLU A 45 6.04 9.63 -9.03
C GLU A 45 6.77 8.36 -8.60
N VAL A 46 7.82 7.97 -9.34
CA VAL A 46 8.69 6.84 -9.05
C VAL A 46 10.14 7.30 -8.92
N GLU A 47 10.75 6.99 -7.78
CA GLU A 47 12.18 7.22 -7.57
C GLU A 47 13.04 6.03 -7.99
N LEU A 48 13.91 6.24 -8.97
CA LEU A 48 14.85 5.21 -9.44
C LEU A 48 16.25 5.40 -8.85
N TRP A 49 16.84 4.31 -8.38
CA TRP A 49 18.25 4.31 -7.99
C TRP A 49 19.14 4.27 -9.23
N THR A 50 19.86 5.36 -9.48
CA THR A 50 20.77 5.48 -10.62
C THR A 50 22.20 5.11 -10.22
N THR A 51 22.80 4.19 -10.96
CA THR A 51 24.18 3.74 -10.82
C THR A 51 24.93 3.92 -12.15
N PRO A 52 26.28 3.89 -12.17
CA PRO A 52 27.03 3.95 -13.43
C PRO A 52 26.68 2.84 -14.44
N VAL A 53 26.09 1.73 -13.97
CA VAL A 53 25.73 0.56 -14.79
C VAL A 53 24.26 0.56 -15.21
N GLY A 54 23.44 1.51 -14.73
CA GLY A 54 22.03 1.61 -15.10
C GLY A 54 21.12 2.15 -14.00
N LYS A 55 19.82 2.20 -14.31
CA LYS A 55 18.75 2.56 -13.39
C LYS A 55 18.07 1.32 -12.82
N TRP A 56 17.83 1.33 -11.52
CA TRP A 56 17.23 0.24 -10.77
C TRP A 56 16.01 0.72 -10.00
N PHE A 57 15.02 -0.14 -9.87
CA PHE A 57 13.80 0.13 -9.11
C PHE A 57 14.02 -0.36 -7.67
N PRO A 58 14.08 0.53 -6.66
CA PRO A 58 14.28 0.14 -5.27
C PRO A 58 13.11 -0.70 -4.76
N ARG A 59 13.38 -1.68 -3.89
CA ARG A 59 12.31 -2.50 -3.30
C ARG A 59 11.35 -1.67 -2.45
N THR A 60 11.82 -0.67 -1.73
CA THR A 60 10.97 0.23 -0.92
C THR A 60 9.98 0.98 -1.80
N GLU A 61 10.45 1.50 -2.95
CA GLU A 61 9.60 2.14 -3.95
C GLU A 61 8.56 1.16 -4.53
N MET A 62 8.96 -0.10 -4.79
CA MET A 62 8.00 -1.11 -5.26
C MET A 62 6.92 -1.39 -4.22
N MET A 63 7.30 -1.45 -2.94
CA MET A 63 6.35 -1.65 -1.85
C MET A 63 5.40 -0.45 -1.74
N ALA A 64 5.89 0.78 -1.89
CA ALA A 64 5.06 1.98 -1.90
C ALA A 64 4.03 1.93 -3.04
N LYS A 65 4.45 1.63 -4.27
CA LYS A 65 3.53 1.47 -5.41
C LYS A 65 2.57 0.30 -5.25
N ALA A 66 3.00 -0.79 -4.63
CA ALA A 66 2.09 -1.89 -4.33
C ALA A 66 0.97 -1.47 -3.37
N LEU A 67 1.21 -0.58 -2.41
CA LEU A 67 0.18 -0.07 -1.49
C LEU A 67 -0.80 0.89 -2.16
N GLU A 68 -0.39 1.55 -3.24
CA GLU A 68 -1.29 2.36 -4.08
C GLU A 68 -2.23 1.47 -4.92
N ILE A 69 -1.76 0.29 -5.32
CA ILE A 69 -2.50 -0.66 -6.17
C ILE A 69 -3.41 -1.57 -5.34
N TRP A 70 -2.88 -2.15 -4.26
CA TRP A 70 -3.58 -3.12 -3.43
C TRP A 70 -3.84 -2.59 -2.03
N PRO A 71 -5.07 -2.73 -1.51
CA PRO A 71 -5.35 -2.44 -0.11
C PRO A 71 -4.45 -3.24 0.83
N LEU A 72 -4.06 -2.65 1.97
CA LEU A 72 -3.14 -3.29 2.92
C LEU A 72 -3.61 -4.66 3.42
N HIS A 73 -4.92 -4.86 3.62
CA HIS A 73 -5.47 -6.16 4.03
C HIS A 73 -5.30 -7.25 2.95
N VAL A 74 -5.34 -6.87 1.66
CA VAL A 74 -5.07 -7.77 0.53
C VAL A 74 -3.61 -8.20 0.54
N ILE A 75 -2.71 -7.25 0.80
CA ILE A 75 -1.27 -7.53 0.93
C ILE A 75 -1.02 -8.47 2.11
N GLU A 76 -1.58 -8.16 3.28
CA GLU A 76 -1.44 -8.98 4.49
C GLU A 76 -1.99 -10.41 4.27
N GLU A 77 -3.15 -10.56 3.63
CA GLU A 77 -3.71 -11.86 3.25
C GLU A 77 -2.79 -12.65 2.32
N ALA A 78 -2.23 -12.00 1.28
CA ALA A 78 -1.30 -12.63 0.34
C ALA A 78 0.03 -13.05 1.01
N LEU A 79 0.49 -12.28 1.99
CA LEU A 79 1.69 -12.60 2.77
C LEU A 79 1.44 -13.73 3.76
N GLY A 80 0.21 -13.93 4.24
CA GLY A 80 -0.14 -15.01 5.15
C GLY A 80 0.74 -15.01 6.41
N ALA A 81 1.31 -16.17 6.76
CA ALA A 81 2.13 -16.32 7.96
C ALA A 81 3.43 -15.49 7.90
N GLU A 82 3.91 -15.14 6.71
CA GLU A 82 5.13 -14.34 6.55
C GLU A 82 4.91 -12.84 6.78
N ALA A 83 3.66 -12.37 6.88
CA ALA A 83 3.35 -10.97 7.18
C ALA A 83 4.04 -10.49 8.47
N ASP A 84 4.17 -11.38 9.45
CA ASP A 84 4.77 -11.08 10.75
C ASP A 84 6.22 -10.58 10.67
N GLY A 85 6.97 -11.07 9.68
CA GLY A 85 8.38 -10.71 9.48
C GLY A 85 8.59 -9.50 8.57
N ILE A 86 7.55 -9.02 7.90
CA ILE A 86 7.64 -7.98 6.87
C ILE A 86 6.88 -6.71 7.25
N LEU A 87 5.67 -6.85 7.79
CA LEU A 87 4.81 -5.73 8.15
C LEU A 87 5.05 -5.37 9.62
N PRO A 88 5.52 -4.13 9.92
CA PRO A 88 5.53 -3.61 11.28
C PRO A 88 4.18 -3.81 11.96
N GLN A 89 4.19 -4.13 13.25
CA GLN A 89 2.98 -4.39 14.01
C GLN A 89 1.95 -3.25 13.88
N ALA A 90 2.42 -2.01 13.86
CA ALA A 90 1.58 -0.81 13.80
C ALA A 90 0.86 -0.61 12.45
N ILE A 91 1.31 -1.25 11.37
CA ILE A 91 0.63 -1.18 10.06
C ILE A 91 -0.27 -2.40 9.80
N ARG A 92 -0.26 -3.42 10.66
CA ARG A 92 -1.10 -4.60 10.43
C ARG A 92 -2.56 -4.27 10.59
N THR A 93 -3.39 -4.92 9.80
CA THR A 93 -4.82 -4.64 9.79
C THR A 93 -5.52 -5.28 10.99
N ALA A 94 -6.55 -4.60 11.48
CA ALA A 94 -7.37 -5.07 12.58
C ALA A 94 -8.85 -4.77 12.31
N GLU A 95 -9.74 -5.64 12.77
CA GLU A 95 -11.18 -5.44 12.59
C GLU A 95 -11.75 -4.46 13.62
N LEU A 96 -12.35 -3.37 13.16
CA LEU A 96 -13.10 -2.43 13.98
C LEU A 96 -14.62 -2.63 13.79
N ARG A 97 -15.32 -3.01 14.86
CA ARG A 97 -16.79 -3.14 14.87
C ARG A 97 -17.44 -1.98 15.62
N VAL A 98 -18.29 -1.23 14.93
CA VAL A 98 -18.99 -0.06 15.50
C VAL A 98 -20.48 -0.11 15.19
N ARG A 99 -21.32 0.37 16.11
CA ARG A 99 -22.75 0.61 15.86
C ARG A 99 -22.96 2.06 15.44
N LEU A 100 -23.46 2.26 14.23
CA LEU A 100 -23.70 3.60 13.67
C LEU A 100 -25.20 3.83 13.44
N PRO A 101 -25.68 5.09 13.53
CA PRO A 101 -26.98 5.46 13.01
C PRO A 101 -27.15 5.08 11.53
N ARG A 102 -28.37 4.72 11.14
CA ARG A 102 -28.65 4.24 9.77
C ARG A 102 -28.20 5.22 8.69
N HIS A 103 -28.45 6.51 8.88
CA HIS A 103 -28.07 7.55 7.91
C HIS A 103 -26.56 7.66 7.67
N HIS A 104 -25.71 7.30 8.64
CA HIS A 104 -24.26 7.23 8.42
C HIS A 104 -23.88 6.03 7.55
N ILE A 105 -24.55 4.89 7.73
CA ILE A 105 -24.36 3.71 6.88
C ILE A 105 -24.76 4.05 5.44
N ASP A 106 -25.95 4.63 5.26
CA ASP A 106 -26.45 5.01 3.93
C ASP A 106 -25.50 6.03 3.24
N MET A 107 -24.92 6.98 4.00
CA MET A 107 -23.91 7.91 3.50
C MET A 107 -22.63 7.20 3.03
N LEU A 108 -22.13 6.23 3.80
CA LEU A 108 -20.93 5.47 3.44
C LEU A 108 -21.18 4.59 2.21
N GLU A 109 -22.35 3.94 2.13
CA GLU A 109 -22.77 3.16 0.97
C GLU A 109 -22.86 4.02 -0.29
N TYR A 110 -23.46 5.22 -0.19
CA TYR A 110 -23.51 6.17 -1.31
C TYR A 110 -22.11 6.59 -1.78
N ARG A 111 -21.18 6.88 -0.85
CA ARG A 111 -19.80 7.23 -1.22
C ARG A 111 -19.04 6.07 -1.85
N ALA A 112 -19.27 4.86 -1.35
CA ALA A 112 -18.63 3.65 -1.86
C ALA A 112 -19.04 3.42 -3.32
N ASP A 113 -20.33 3.56 -3.64
CA ASP A 113 -20.85 3.47 -5.01
C ASP A 113 -20.23 4.52 -5.93
N GLN A 114 -20.20 5.79 -5.50
CA GLN A 114 -19.63 6.91 -6.28
C GLN A 114 -18.12 6.76 -6.57
N GLN A 115 -17.40 6.00 -5.75
CA GLN A 115 -15.96 5.82 -5.87
C GLN A 115 -15.59 4.41 -6.37
N GLU A 116 -16.58 3.63 -6.80
CA GLU A 116 -16.42 2.24 -7.26
C GLU A 116 -15.60 1.39 -6.25
N THR A 117 -15.89 1.55 -4.96
CA THR A 117 -15.18 0.89 -3.86
C THR A 117 -16.14 0.32 -2.83
N THR A 118 -15.61 -0.16 -1.70
CA THR A 118 -16.40 -0.70 -0.59
C THR A 118 -16.55 0.32 0.54
N VAL A 119 -17.55 0.12 1.42
CA VAL A 119 -17.70 0.93 2.65
C VAL A 119 -16.41 0.92 3.49
N SER A 120 -15.75 -0.23 3.60
CA SER A 120 -14.47 -0.36 4.29
C SER A 120 -13.37 0.48 3.63
N GLY A 121 -13.33 0.51 2.29
CA GLY A 121 -12.38 1.33 1.52
C GLY A 121 -12.59 2.83 1.75
N VAL A 122 -13.84 3.29 1.79
CA VAL A 122 -14.17 4.68 2.15
C VAL A 122 -13.71 4.99 3.58
N LEU A 123 -14.07 4.15 4.55
CA LEU A 123 -13.69 4.37 5.95
C LEU A 123 -12.18 4.38 6.17
N ALA A 124 -11.44 3.46 5.54
CA ALA A 124 -9.98 3.42 5.62
C ALA A 124 -9.37 4.74 5.14
N ARG A 125 -9.81 5.26 3.98
CA ARG A 125 -9.32 6.53 3.43
C ARG A 125 -9.63 7.74 4.32
N GLU A 126 -10.82 7.79 4.93
CA GLU A 126 -11.16 8.86 5.86
C GLU A 126 -10.29 8.80 7.14
N LEU A 127 -10.01 7.59 7.65
CA LEU A 127 -9.10 7.39 8.78
C LEU A 127 -7.66 7.77 8.43
N ASP A 128 -7.18 7.43 7.23
CA ASP A 128 -5.86 7.85 6.73
C ASP A 128 -5.76 9.38 6.63
N GLY A 129 -6.86 10.04 6.22
CA GLY A 129 -6.97 11.49 6.21
C GLY A 129 -6.83 12.11 7.61
N ILE A 130 -7.46 11.52 8.62
CA ILE A 130 -7.31 11.93 10.03
C ILE A 130 -5.88 11.69 10.50
N ALA A 131 -5.31 10.52 10.24
CA ALA A 131 -3.94 10.17 10.61
C ALA A 131 -2.92 11.17 10.04
N SER A 132 -3.08 11.52 8.76
CA SER A 132 -2.23 12.47 8.05
C SER A 132 -2.38 13.89 8.59
N ALA A 133 -3.62 14.34 8.85
CA ALA A 133 -3.90 15.69 9.36
C ALA A 133 -3.34 15.93 10.77
N HIS A 134 -3.18 14.86 11.56
CA HIS A 134 -2.74 14.92 12.96
C HIS A 134 -1.39 14.20 13.20
N ILE A 135 -0.56 14.06 12.15
CA ILE A 135 0.63 13.20 12.20
C ILE A 135 1.62 13.58 13.31
N GLU A 136 1.87 14.87 13.55
CA GLU A 136 2.81 15.32 14.59
C GLU A 136 2.32 14.95 15.99
N GLU A 137 1.04 15.22 16.27
CA GLU A 137 0.40 14.93 17.56
C GLU A 137 0.39 13.42 17.80
N LEU A 138 -0.12 12.65 16.84
CA LEU A 138 -0.23 11.19 16.94
C LEU A 138 1.13 10.52 17.04
N SER A 139 2.14 10.99 16.30
CA SER A 139 3.52 10.49 16.40
C SER A 139 4.14 10.71 17.77
N SER A 140 3.80 11.82 18.44
CA SER A 140 4.29 12.12 19.79
C SER A 140 3.58 11.30 20.88
N ALA A 141 2.32 10.93 20.65
CA ALA A 141 1.46 10.31 21.66
C ALA A 141 1.38 8.78 21.55
N LEU A 142 1.49 8.23 20.35
CA LEU A 142 1.28 6.81 20.07
C LEU A 142 2.61 6.12 19.69
N PRO A 143 3.11 5.18 20.52
CA PRO A 143 4.29 4.39 20.20
C PRO A 143 4.13 3.65 18.86
N GLY A 144 5.13 3.74 18.00
CA GLY A 144 5.15 3.07 16.70
C GLY A 144 4.38 3.77 15.58
N PHE A 145 3.67 4.87 15.87
CA PHE A 145 2.87 5.57 14.85
C PHE A 145 3.73 6.27 13.80
N ALA A 146 4.80 6.96 14.22
CA ALA A 146 5.72 7.61 13.30
C ALA A 146 6.38 6.61 12.33
N GLU A 147 6.76 5.45 12.86
CA GLU A 147 7.36 4.36 12.09
C GLU A 147 6.36 3.73 11.13
N ALA A 148 5.09 3.62 11.53
CA ALA A 148 4.00 3.14 10.67
C ALA A 148 3.76 4.09 9.49
N MET A 149 3.75 5.40 9.74
CA MET A 149 3.52 6.43 8.71
C MET A 149 4.69 6.57 7.73
N ALA A 150 5.91 6.23 8.15
CA ALA A 150 7.10 6.26 7.30
C ALA A 150 7.35 4.94 6.54
N TRP A 151 6.58 3.89 6.82
CA TRP A 151 6.75 2.60 6.14
C TRP A 151 6.09 2.65 4.75
N PRO A 152 6.66 2.05 3.68
CA PRO A 152 7.75 1.08 3.64
C PRO A 152 9.18 1.64 3.49
N GLY A 153 9.38 2.95 3.55
CA GLY A 153 10.68 3.60 3.39
C GLY A 153 10.65 5.07 3.72
#